data_AF-A0A0F9H1H3-F1
#
_entry.id   AF-A0A0F9H1H3-F1
#
_cell.length_a   1.000
_cell.length_b   1.000
_cell.length_c   1.000
_cell.angle_alpha   90.00
_cell.angle_beta   90.00
_cell.angle_gamma   90.00
#
_symmetry.space_group_name_H-M   'P 1'
#
loop_
_entity.id
_entity.type
_entity.pdbx_description
1 polymer ?
#
loop_
_entity_poly.entity_id
_entity_poly.type
_entity_poly.pdbx_seq_one_letter_code
_entity_poly.pdbx_strand_id
1 'polypeptide(L)' 'MNWKAIKHIYRHVLIWNNKIEYLGEDRYKLFSFYRTGEKLWETEHQNGKPHGKYIRWNVSGQKLWEAEYQNGKWRK' A
#
# COMPACT_ATOMS: atom_id res chain seq x y z
N MET A 1 -6.99 -14.85 3.60
CA MET A 1 -5.76 -14.29 3.02
C MET A 1 -4.77 -15.40 2.66
N ASN A 2 -4.24 -15.42 1.44
CA ASN A 2 -3.31 -16.49 1.02
C ASN A 2 -1.87 -16.30 1.55
N TRP A 3 -1.07 -17.39 1.57
CA TRP A 3 0.32 -17.36 2.06
C TRP A 3 1.22 -16.35 1.32
N LYS A 4 1.01 -16.14 0.02
CA LYS A 4 1.80 -15.15 -0.75
C LYS A 4 1.54 -13.74 -0.24
N ALA A 5 0.29 -13.40 0.07
CA ALA A 5 -0.08 -12.12 0.66
C ALA A 5 0.50 -11.95 2.08
N ILE A 6 0.46 -12.99 2.92
CA ILE A 6 1.09 -12.96 4.25
C ILE A 6 2.60 -12.72 4.13
N LYS A 7 3.28 -13.46 3.26
CA LYS A 7 4.72 -13.27 3.01
C LYS A 7 5.05 -11.88 2.46
N HIS A 8 4.17 -11.31 1.64
CA HIS A 8 4.30 -9.95 1.13
C HIS A 8 4.21 -8.92 2.25
N ILE A 9 3.16 -9.01 3.07
CA ILE A 9 2.97 -8.16 4.26
C ILE A 9 4.15 -8.25 5.21
N TYR A 10 4.61 -9.47 5.52
CA TYR A 10 5.75 -9.70 6.41
C TYR A 10 7.00 -8.96 5.95
N ARG A 11 7.31 -8.98 4.65
CA ARG A 11 8.43 -8.22 4.07
C ARG A 11 8.23 -6.72 4.23
N HIS A 12 7.03 -6.22 3.94
CA HIS A 12 6.73 -4.80 4.09
C HIS A 12 6.87 -4.30 5.52
N VAL A 13 6.41 -5.07 6.49
CA VAL A 13 6.47 -4.69 7.91
C VAL A 13 7.90 -4.80 8.44
N LEU A 14 8.61 -5.90 8.19
CA LEU A 14 9.88 -6.14 8.88
C LEU A 14 11.12 -5.62 8.14
N ILE A 15 11.05 -5.50 6.82
CA ILE A 15 12.20 -5.04 6.02
C ILE A 15 12.05 -3.54 5.76
N TRP A 16 10.86 -3.10 5.36
CA TRP A 16 10.62 -1.71 4.95
C TRP A 16 9.93 -0.86 6.01
N ASN A 17 9.62 -1.43 7.18
CA ASN A 17 8.95 -0.75 8.28
C ASN A 17 7.66 -0.01 7.83
N ASN A 18 6.96 -0.59 6.85
CA ASN A 18 5.69 -0.07 6.38
C ASN A 18 4.59 -0.45 7.35
N LYS A 19 3.62 0.46 7.54
CA LYS A 19 2.44 0.18 8.33
C LYS A 19 1.40 -0.53 7.47
N ILE A 20 0.56 -1.31 8.12
CA ILE A 20 -0.52 -2.03 7.46
C ILE A 20 -1.84 -1.72 8.13
N GLU A 21 -2.92 -1.72 7.36
CA GLU A 21 -4.29 -1.68 7.86
C GLU A 21 -5.04 -2.85 7.21
N TYR A 22 -5.63 -3.70 8.03
CA TYR A 22 -6.41 -4.83 7.56
C TYR A 22 -7.86 -4.40 7.35
N LEU A 23 -8.42 -4.65 6.16
CA LEU A 23 -9.75 -4.21 5.77
C LEU A 23 -10.78 -5.35 5.71
N GLY A 24 -10.39 -6.56 6.14
CA GLY A 24 -11.23 -7.75 6.07
C GLY A 24 -10.98 -8.60 4.82
N GLU A 25 -11.40 -9.87 4.91
CA GLU A 25 -11.22 -10.88 3.86
C GLU A 25 -9.75 -11.03 3.41
N ASP A 26 -9.47 -10.70 2.15
CA ASP A 26 -8.14 -10.70 1.55
C ASP A 26 -7.66 -9.27 1.22
N ARG A 27 -8.30 -8.25 1.83
CA ARG A 27 -8.02 -6.83 1.60
C ARG A 27 -7.20 -6.21 2.73
N TYR A 28 -6.20 -5.44 2.33
CA TYR A 28 -5.36 -4.69 3.24
C TYR A 28 -4.76 -3.46 2.54
N LYS A 29 -4.41 -2.45 3.32
CA LYS A 29 -3.65 -1.28 2.88
C LYS A 29 -2.25 -1.31 3.47
N LEU A 30 -1.29 -0.83 2.68
CA LEU A 30 0.08 -0.59 3.09
C LEU A 30 0.36 0.90 3.05
N PHE A 31 1.14 1.38 4.01
CA PHE A 31 1.55 2.78 4.13
C PHE A 31 3.04 2.89 4.38
N SER A 32 3.68 3.81 3.68
CA SER A 32 5.03 4.25 4.00
C SER A 32 5.01 5.71 4.41
N PHE A 33 5.96 6.11 5.24
CA PHE A 33 6.07 7.45 5.80
C PHE A 33 7.46 8.04 5.51
N TYR A 34 7.52 9.36 5.42
CA TYR A 34 8.78 10.09 5.48
C TYR A 34 9.38 9.99 6.88
N ARG A 35 10.68 10.31 7.01
CA ARG A 35 11.36 10.36 8.32
C ARG A 35 10.72 11.37 9.28
N THR A 36 10.07 12.39 8.73
CA THR A 36 9.32 13.45 9.42
C THR A 36 7.95 12.99 9.91
N GLY A 37 7.45 11.83 9.45
CA GLY A 37 6.22 11.20 9.92
C GLY A 37 5.01 11.39 9.02
N GLU A 38 5.09 12.24 8.00
CA GLU A 38 4.03 12.41 6.99
C GLU A 38 4.00 11.21 6.03
N LYS A 39 2.82 10.96 5.47
CA LYS A 39 2.60 9.84 4.56
C LYS A 39 3.37 10.05 3.25
N LEU A 40 4.20 9.07 2.88
CA LEU A 40 4.95 9.06 1.61
C LEU A 40 4.13 8.43 0.50
N TRP A 41 3.57 7.24 0.75
CA TRP A 41 2.67 6.57 -0.17
C TRP A 41 1.71 5.64 0.56
N GLU A 42 0.59 5.32 -0.09
CA GLU A 42 -0.32 4.27 0.32
C GLU A 42 -0.80 3.46 -0.88
N THR A 43 -1.14 2.19 -0.64
CA THR A 43 -1.69 1.31 -1.67
C THR A 43 -2.62 0.28 -1.05
N GLU A 44 -3.75 0.06 -1.71
CA GLU A 44 -4.67 -1.02 -1.35
C GLU A 44 -4.36 -2.29 -2.15
N HIS A 45 -4.53 -3.43 -1.49
CA HIS A 45 -4.31 -4.76 -2.03
C HIS A 45 -5.54 -5.62 -1.78
N GLN A 46 -5.85 -6.48 -2.75
CA GLN A 46 -6.86 -7.54 -2.63
C GLN A 46 -6.29 -8.83 -3.23
N ASN A 47 -6.50 -9.96 -2.54
CA ASN A 47 -6.01 -11.28 -2.97
C ASN A 47 -4.48 -11.31 -3.21
N GLY A 48 -3.74 -10.48 -2.47
CA GLY A 48 -2.28 -10.35 -2.61
C GLY A 48 -1.80 -9.58 -3.83
N LYS A 49 -2.67 -8.85 -4.53
CA LYS A 49 -2.31 -7.98 -5.67
C LYS A 49 -2.78 -6.54 -5.40
N PRO A 50 -2.10 -5.52 -5.95
CA PRO A 50 -2.59 -4.14 -5.92
C PRO A 50 -4.02 -4.06 -6.47
N HIS A 51 -4.93 -3.46 -5.70
CA HIS A 51 -6.32 -3.28 -6.06
C HIS A 51 -6.86 -2.04 -5.36
N GLY A 52 -7.44 -1.10 -6.10
CA GLY A 52 -7.81 0.23 -5.61
C GLY A 52 -6.71 1.25 -5.86
N LYS A 53 -6.65 2.29 -5.02
CA LYS A 53 -5.78 3.45 -5.25
C LYS A 53 -4.36 3.22 -4.74
N TYR A 54 -3.40 3.72 -5.52
CA TYR A 54 -2.05 4.04 -5.11
C TYR A 54 -1.91 5.56 -5.11
N ILE A 55 -1.45 6.13 -4.01
CA ILE A 55 -1.22 7.58 -3.92
C ILE A 55 0.17 7.79 -3.34
N ARG A 56 0.91 8.74 -3.92
CA ARG A 56 2.18 9.24 -3.40
C ARG A 56 2.06 10.73 -3.12
N TRP A 57 2.56 11.16 -1.97
CA TRP A 57 2.62 12.56 -1.58
C TRP A 57 4.07 13.06 -1.54
N ASN A 58 4.24 14.37 -1.53
CA ASN A 58 5.48 15.01 -1.10
C ASN A 58 5.47 15.22 0.42
N VAL A 59 6.60 15.70 0.97
CA VAL A 59 6.74 15.97 2.41
C VAL A 59 5.73 17.02 2.92
N SER A 60 5.29 17.94 2.06
CA SER A 60 4.29 18.97 2.37
C SER A 60 2.84 18.45 2.33
N GLY A 61 2.63 17.15 2.06
CA GLY A 61 1.30 16.54 1.98
C GLY A 61 0.56 16.79 0.66
N GLN A 62 1.21 17.37 -0.35
CA GLN A 62 0.63 17.52 -1.68
C GLN A 62 0.76 16.19 -2.46
N LYS A 63 -0.30 15.78 -3.14
CA LYS A 63 -0.29 14.57 -3.98
C LYS A 63 0.64 14.80 -5.18
N LEU A 64 1.64 13.93 -5.32
CA LEU A 64 2.55 13.90 -6.46
C LEU A 64 2.08 12.94 -7.55
N TRP A 65 1.44 11.84 -7.15
CA TRP A 65 0.99 10.78 -8.04
C TRP A 65 -0.25 10.12 -7.47
N GLU A 66 -1.24 9.86 -8.30
CA GLU A 66 -2.35 8.94 -8.03
C GLU A 66 -2.47 7.96 -9.19
N ALA A 67 -2.64 6.69 -8.87
CA ALA A 67 -2.91 5.63 -9.84
C ALA A 67 -3.99 4.71 -9.28
N GLU A 68 -4.79 4.14 -10.17
CA GLU A 68 -5.76 3.12 -9.82
C GLU A 68 -5.31 1.77 -10.37
N TYR A 69 -5.39 0.74 -9.52
CA TYR A 69 -5.06 -0.63 -9.86
C TYR A 69 -6.30 -1.50 -9.76
N GLN A 70 -6.45 -2.43 -10.70
CA GLN A 70 -7.44 -3.49 -10.59
C GLN A 70 -6.75 -4.83 -10.85
N ASN A 71 -6.77 -5.70 -9.83
CA ASN A 71 -6.19 -7.05 -9.90
C ASN A 71 -4.71 -7.06 -10.32
N GLY A 72 -3.95 -6.08 -9.85
CA GLY A 72 -2.52 -5.89 -10.12
C GLY A 72 -2.21 -5.15 -11.42
N LYS A 73 -3.22 -4.67 -12.17
CA LYS A 73 -3.02 -3.91 -13.41
C LYS A 73 -3.38 -2.45 -13.21
N TRP A 74 -2.49 -1.56 -13.66
CA TRP A 74 -2.76 -0.12 -13.70
C TRP A 74 -3.92 0.18 -14.67
N ARG A 75 -4.85 1.02 -14.23
CA ARG A 75 -6.10 1.36 -14.94
C ARG A 75 -6.18 2.83 -15.32
N LYS A 76 -5.61 3.74 -14.52
CA LYS A 76 -5.46 5.17 -14.83
C LYS A 76 -4.58 5.85 -13.79
#